data_AF-A0A1E4SEV8-F1
#
_entry.id   AF-A0A1E4SEV8-F1
#
_cell.length_a   1.000
_cell.length_b   1.000
_cell.length_c   1.000
_cell.angle_alpha   90.00
_cell.angle_beta   90.00
_cell.angle_gamma   90.00
#
_symmetry.space_group_name_H-M   'P 1'
#
loop_
_entity.id
_entity.type
_entity.pdbx_description
1 polymer ?
#
loop_
_entity_poly.entity_id
_entity_poly.type
_entity_poly.pdbx_seq_one_letter_code
_entity_poly.pdbx_strand_id
1 'polypeptide(L)'
;MFRPGNTSIARAGVGLQQVRYKRRLAYPRYNPQNVPKPTGKKDHASFFQRALKGFLGPKNIRGEYYRNKYYYPPQNHKPNYIVPNGQTVVDLTYREAFPPRQLTLPGRNPELHPFPQNAACRTASIIPDELKQKICDDINENGMHAQEVAHKYGIKLARIEAVLRLNSIEKQWQQENKIFPDLENFASVMYKMFPLYQPPHGADNLTEIPTPHKTLQQRFLTIAESEPFGPVDAAKILDLPVARDTLEELSQVNTEDSSKEALNKVIVGAQRQGERTAFKFTSRTSGDVGFRYGASRRDKRKDRSVGFDAEGRMVYI
;
A
#
# COMPACT_ATOMS: atom_id res chain seq x y z
N MET A 1 -65.64 -22.15 -46.85
CA MET A 1 -64.75 -23.02 -46.05
C MET A 1 -63.31 -22.59 -46.30
N PHE A 2 -62.75 -21.76 -45.43
CA PHE A 2 -61.33 -21.42 -45.40
C PHE A 2 -60.80 -21.82 -44.02
N ARG A 3 -59.89 -22.79 -43.97
CA ARG A 3 -59.15 -23.13 -42.74
C ARG A 3 -57.82 -22.39 -42.78
N PRO A 4 -57.51 -21.52 -41.80
CA PRO A 4 -56.19 -20.91 -41.70
C PRO A 4 -55.18 -21.93 -41.17
N GLY A 5 -54.07 -22.10 -41.89
CA GLY A 5 -52.93 -22.89 -41.46
C GLY A 5 -52.14 -22.15 -40.39
N ASN A 6 -51.96 -22.78 -39.24
CA ASN A 6 -51.13 -22.30 -38.13
C ASN A 6 -49.65 -22.25 -38.55
N THR A 7 -49.12 -21.05 -38.80
CA THR A 7 -47.68 -20.80 -38.84
C THR A 7 -47.16 -20.57 -37.42
N SER A 8 -46.76 -21.63 -36.74
CA SER A 8 -46.02 -21.50 -35.47
C SER A 8 -44.57 -21.09 -35.77
N ILE A 9 -44.27 -19.81 -35.52
CA ILE A 9 -42.90 -19.29 -35.49
C ILE A 9 -42.19 -19.94 -34.29
N ALA A 10 -41.31 -20.91 -34.55
CA ALA A 10 -40.45 -21.48 -33.54
C ALA A 10 -39.51 -20.39 -33.03
N ARG A 11 -39.75 -19.88 -31.81
CA ARG A 11 -38.78 -19.07 -31.08
C ARG A 11 -37.56 -19.94 -30.81
N ALA A 12 -36.47 -19.70 -31.52
CA ALA A 12 -35.16 -20.22 -31.17
C ALA A 12 -34.78 -19.66 -29.79
N GLY A 13 -35.08 -20.42 -28.74
CA GLY A 13 -34.61 -20.13 -27.40
C GLY A 13 -33.10 -20.23 -27.40
N VAL A 14 -32.42 -19.09 -27.27
CA VAL A 14 -30.99 -19.05 -26.94
C VAL A 14 -30.85 -19.71 -25.57
N GLY A 15 -30.47 -20.99 -25.57
CA GLY A 15 -30.16 -21.72 -24.36
C GLY A 15 -28.98 -21.04 -23.68
N LEU A 16 -29.24 -20.24 -22.65
CA LEU A 16 -28.24 -19.83 -21.67
C LEU A 16 -27.71 -21.10 -21.01
N GLN A 17 -26.68 -21.71 -21.61
CA GLN A 17 -25.92 -22.78 -20.99
C GLN A 17 -25.32 -22.20 -19.71
N GLN A 18 -25.93 -22.52 -18.57
CA GLN A 18 -25.33 -22.26 -17.27
C GLN A 18 -24.01 -23.04 -17.22
N VAL A 19 -22.89 -22.33 -17.35
CA VAL A 19 -21.55 -22.90 -17.12
C VAL A 19 -21.45 -23.24 -15.63
N ARG A 20 -21.85 -24.47 -15.28
CA ARG A 20 -21.66 -25.00 -13.93
C ARG A 20 -20.18 -25.32 -13.75
N TYR A 21 -19.44 -24.39 -13.15
CA TYR A 21 -18.09 -24.67 -12.70
C TYR A 21 -18.13 -25.83 -11.70
N LYS A 22 -17.44 -26.93 -12.02
CA LYS A 22 -17.24 -28.02 -11.06
C LYS A 22 -16.49 -27.46 -9.86
N ARG A 23 -17.02 -27.66 -8.65
CA ARG A 23 -16.32 -27.31 -7.41
C ARG A 23 -15.00 -28.09 -7.34
N ARG A 24 -13.86 -27.40 -7.45
CA ARG A 24 -12.53 -28.00 -7.31
C ARG A 24 -12.04 -27.77 -5.89
N LEU A 25 -11.64 -28.83 -5.22
CA LEU A 25 -10.97 -28.74 -3.93
C LEU A 25 -9.54 -28.22 -4.14
N ALA A 26 -9.07 -27.33 -3.27
CA ALA A 26 -7.79 -26.63 -3.43
C ALA A 26 -6.60 -27.46 -2.91
N TYR A 27 -6.30 -28.56 -3.59
CA TYR A 27 -5.12 -29.38 -3.28
C TYR A 27 -3.82 -28.58 -3.44
N PRO A 28 -2.81 -28.80 -2.56
CA PRO A 28 -1.49 -28.22 -2.73
C PRO A 28 -0.94 -28.55 -4.12
N ARG A 29 -0.38 -27.55 -4.78
CA ARG A 29 0.25 -27.73 -6.11
C ARG A 29 1.65 -28.33 -6.03
N TYR A 30 2.23 -28.41 -4.84
CA TYR A 30 3.52 -29.04 -4.55
C TYR A 30 3.29 -30.40 -3.87
N ASN A 31 4.27 -31.30 -3.98
CA ASN A 31 4.25 -32.58 -3.29
C ASN A 31 4.78 -32.40 -1.85
N PRO A 32 3.94 -32.56 -0.81
CA PRO A 32 4.40 -32.46 0.57
C PRO A 32 5.27 -33.67 0.95
N GLN A 33 6.48 -33.43 1.45
CA GLN A 33 7.46 -34.51 1.72
C GLN A 33 7.22 -35.24 3.04
N ASN A 34 6.66 -34.58 4.06
CA ASN A 34 6.53 -35.10 5.43
C ASN A 34 5.09 -35.40 5.86
N VAL A 35 4.25 -35.90 4.93
CA VAL A 35 2.85 -36.19 5.25
C VAL A 35 2.72 -37.42 6.14
N PRO A 36 2.06 -37.34 7.30
CA PRO A 36 1.78 -38.51 8.13
C PRO A 36 0.95 -39.54 7.36
N LYS A 37 1.36 -40.81 7.42
CA LYS A 37 0.59 -41.92 6.84
C LYS A 37 -0.70 -42.14 7.63
N PRO A 38 -1.81 -42.55 6.98
CA PRO A 38 -3.03 -42.92 7.68
C PRO A 38 -2.79 -44.07 8.65
N THR A 39 -3.14 -43.89 9.92
CA THR A 39 -2.98 -44.93 10.95
C THR A 39 -4.27 -45.72 11.13
N GLY A 40 -4.45 -46.77 10.31
CA GLY A 40 -5.55 -47.73 10.44
C GLY A 40 -6.95 -47.17 10.17
N LYS A 41 -7.98 -48.00 10.40
CA LYS A 41 -9.38 -47.69 10.06
C LYS A 41 -10.03 -46.59 10.92
N LYS A 42 -9.41 -46.22 12.05
CA LYS A 42 -9.92 -45.20 12.99
C LYS A 42 -9.39 -43.79 12.70
N ASP A 43 -8.44 -43.64 11.76
CA ASP A 43 -7.91 -42.33 11.39
C ASP A 43 -8.83 -41.64 10.36
N HIS A 44 -9.65 -40.72 10.86
CA HIS A 44 -10.56 -39.90 10.06
C HIS A 44 -9.93 -38.59 9.56
N ALA A 45 -8.60 -38.44 9.63
CA ALA A 45 -7.93 -37.23 9.16
C ALA A 45 -8.10 -37.07 7.64
N SER A 46 -8.51 -35.86 7.23
CA SER A 46 -8.65 -35.52 5.81
C SER A 46 -7.28 -35.36 5.14
N PHE A 47 -7.26 -35.46 3.80
CA PHE A 47 -6.05 -35.17 3.03
C PHE A 47 -5.46 -33.79 3.39
N PHE A 48 -6.31 -32.77 3.50
CA PHE A 48 -5.89 -31.40 3.82
C PHE A 48 -5.26 -31.30 5.21
N GLN A 49 -5.82 -31.99 6.21
CA GLN A 49 -5.24 -32.02 7.55
C GLN A 49 -3.87 -32.69 7.56
N ARG A 50 -3.71 -33.79 6.83
CA ARG A 50 -2.41 -34.48 6.73
C ARG A 50 -1.39 -33.66 5.95
N ALA A 51 -1.79 -33.03 4.85
CA ALA A 51 -0.94 -32.12 4.09
C ALA A 51 -0.49 -30.92 4.94
N LEU A 52 -1.40 -30.34 5.73
CA LEU A 52 -1.08 -29.27 6.67
C LEU A 52 -0.10 -29.74 7.75
N LYS A 53 -0.30 -30.93 8.34
CA LYS A 53 0.67 -31.51 9.29
C LYS A 53 2.05 -31.70 8.67
N GLY A 54 2.11 -32.14 7.41
CA GLY A 54 3.37 -32.25 6.68
C GLY A 54 4.04 -30.91 6.39
N PHE A 55 3.26 -29.85 6.15
CA PHE A 55 3.77 -28.49 6.01
C PHE A 55 4.28 -27.91 7.33
N LEU A 56 3.54 -28.13 8.43
CA LEU A 56 3.88 -27.58 9.74
C LEU A 56 5.05 -28.31 10.41
N GLY A 57 5.17 -29.62 10.19
CA GLY A 57 6.17 -30.43 10.88
C GLY A 57 5.77 -30.82 12.32
N PRO A 58 6.70 -31.40 13.09
CA PRO A 58 6.41 -31.86 14.44
C PRO A 58 6.18 -30.68 15.41
N LYS A 59 5.23 -30.87 16.32
CA LYS A 59 4.87 -29.93 17.38
C LYS A 59 5.58 -30.33 18.67
N ASN A 60 6.21 -29.38 19.36
CA ASN A 60 6.80 -29.65 20.68
C ASN A 60 5.73 -29.63 21.80
N ILE A 61 6.14 -29.93 23.05
CA ILE A 61 5.24 -29.94 24.22
C ILE A 61 4.62 -28.55 24.48
N ARG A 62 5.38 -27.48 24.20
CA ARG A 62 4.90 -26.07 24.31
C ARG A 62 3.93 -25.69 23.19
N GLY A 63 3.91 -26.48 22.12
CA GLY A 63 3.03 -26.33 20.99
C GLY A 63 3.62 -25.62 19.77
N GLU A 64 4.93 -25.44 19.74
CA GLU A 64 5.70 -24.74 18.73
C GLU A 64 6.09 -25.68 17.57
N TYR A 65 6.06 -25.15 16.36
CA TYR A 65 6.52 -25.84 15.14
C TYR A 65 7.97 -25.45 14.83
N TYR A 66 8.87 -25.73 15.78
CA TYR A 66 10.25 -25.27 15.75
C TYR A 66 11.05 -25.69 14.51
N ARG A 67 10.67 -26.79 13.85
CA ARG A 67 11.30 -27.25 12.61
C ARG A 67 10.79 -26.57 11.35
N ASN A 68 9.69 -25.81 11.43
CA ASN A 68 9.18 -25.12 10.26
C ASN A 68 10.05 -23.89 9.95
N LYS A 69 10.54 -23.80 8.72
CA LYS A 69 11.35 -22.70 8.18
C LYS A 69 10.74 -21.34 8.48
N TYR A 70 9.41 -21.23 8.49
CA TYR A 70 8.70 -19.96 8.64
C TYR A 70 8.19 -19.70 10.07
N TYR A 71 8.55 -20.55 11.05
CA TYR A 71 8.07 -20.38 12.43
C TYR A 71 8.78 -19.25 13.18
N TYR A 72 10.11 -19.20 13.11
CA TYR A 72 10.90 -18.17 13.78
C TYR A 72 11.18 -16.98 12.85
N PRO A 73 11.17 -15.74 13.38
CA PRO A 73 11.50 -14.57 12.58
C PRO A 73 13.00 -14.56 12.22
N PRO A 74 13.36 -14.21 10.97
CA PRO A 74 14.76 -14.06 10.57
C PRO A 74 15.44 -12.94 11.36
N GLN A 75 16.74 -13.11 11.64
CA GLN A 75 17.56 -12.20 12.46
C GLN A 75 18.73 -11.58 11.67
N ASN A 76 18.67 -11.60 10.33
CA ASN A 76 19.82 -11.34 9.45
C ASN A 76 19.54 -10.29 8.36
N HIS A 77 18.53 -9.43 8.54
CA HIS A 77 18.06 -8.45 7.55
C HIS A 77 17.67 -9.06 6.20
N LYS A 78 17.33 -10.35 6.19
CA LYS A 78 16.85 -11.07 5.01
C LYS A 78 15.48 -11.67 5.32
N PRO A 79 14.41 -11.13 4.73
CA PRO A 79 13.09 -11.72 4.88
C PRO A 79 13.05 -13.17 4.42
N ASN A 80 12.43 -14.02 5.23
CA ASN A 80 12.26 -15.44 4.92
C ASN A 80 10.85 -15.69 4.36
N TYR A 81 10.60 -15.23 3.13
CA TYR A 81 9.29 -15.36 2.49
C TYR A 81 9.02 -16.75 1.91
N ILE A 82 7.74 -17.02 1.66
CA ILE A 82 7.24 -18.35 1.33
C ILE A 82 7.73 -18.82 -0.04
N VAL A 83 8.46 -19.92 -0.06
CA VAL A 83 8.81 -20.66 -1.28
C VAL A 83 7.94 -21.92 -1.35
N PRO A 84 7.06 -22.06 -2.35
CA PRO A 84 6.16 -23.20 -2.48
C PRO A 84 6.86 -24.42 -3.11
N ASN A 85 7.97 -24.88 -2.53
CA ASN A 85 8.70 -26.08 -2.98
C ASN A 85 8.24 -27.38 -2.28
N GLY A 86 7.36 -27.27 -1.27
CA GLY A 86 6.90 -28.41 -0.46
C GLY A 86 7.88 -28.87 0.62
N GLN A 87 9.02 -28.18 0.77
CA GLN A 87 10.03 -28.40 1.79
C GLN A 87 10.02 -27.26 2.81
N THR A 88 9.18 -27.41 3.82
CA THR A 88 9.02 -26.39 4.87
C THR A 88 9.63 -26.79 6.20
N VAL A 89 9.90 -28.08 6.40
CA VAL A 89 10.51 -28.62 7.61
C VAL A 89 12.02 -28.70 7.40
N VAL A 90 12.77 -28.03 8.27
CA VAL A 90 14.24 -28.00 8.29
C VAL A 90 14.71 -29.07 9.29
N ASP A 91 15.47 -30.04 8.79
CA ASP A 91 16.09 -31.14 9.53
C ASP A 91 17.58 -31.24 9.18
N LEU A 92 18.36 -32.12 9.82
CA LEU A 92 19.79 -32.34 9.51
C LEU A 92 20.04 -32.78 8.05
N THR A 93 19.04 -33.35 7.41
CA THR A 93 19.06 -33.77 6.00
C THR A 93 18.55 -32.70 5.04
N TYR A 94 18.23 -31.50 5.55
CA TYR A 94 17.71 -30.41 4.75
C TYR A 94 18.72 -29.98 3.70
N ARG A 95 18.29 -30.04 2.45
CA ARG A 95 18.95 -29.42 1.31
C ARG A 95 17.92 -28.52 0.66
N GLU A 96 18.27 -27.26 0.44
CA GLU A 96 17.38 -26.33 -0.25
C GLU A 96 17.14 -26.83 -1.68
N ALA A 97 16.00 -27.49 -1.90
CA ALA A 97 15.60 -27.84 -3.25
C ALA A 97 15.05 -26.60 -3.95
N PHE A 98 15.52 -26.36 -5.17
CA PHE A 98 14.95 -25.36 -6.04
C PHE A 98 13.46 -25.68 -6.29
N PRO A 99 12.56 -24.69 -6.16
CA PRO A 99 11.16 -24.90 -6.47
C PRO A 99 11.01 -25.32 -7.94
N PRO A 100 10.06 -26.20 -8.29
CA PRO A 100 9.81 -26.52 -9.68
C PRO A 100 9.40 -25.25 -10.43
N ARG A 101 9.92 -25.05 -11.65
CA ARG A 101 9.71 -23.85 -12.48
C ARG A 101 8.22 -23.47 -12.64
N GLN A 102 7.30 -24.42 -12.48
CA GLN A 102 5.85 -24.21 -12.57
C GLN A 102 5.25 -23.43 -11.37
N LEU A 103 5.95 -23.36 -10.23
CA LEU A 103 5.45 -22.75 -8.99
C LEU A 103 6.05 -21.38 -8.68
N THR A 104 7.03 -20.93 -9.46
CA THR A 104 7.66 -19.62 -9.32
C THR A 104 7.64 -18.86 -10.62
N LEU A 105 7.21 -17.59 -10.54
CA LEU A 105 7.31 -16.67 -11.67
C LEU A 105 8.79 -16.43 -12.03
N PRO A 106 9.12 -16.32 -13.34
CA PRO A 106 10.46 -15.94 -13.77
C PRO A 106 10.81 -14.54 -13.23
N GLY A 107 12.03 -14.36 -12.74
CA GLY A 107 12.48 -13.09 -12.15
C GLY A 107 12.06 -12.83 -10.71
N ARG A 108 11.42 -13.79 -10.03
CA ARG A 108 11.13 -13.69 -8.60
C ARG A 108 12.40 -13.86 -7.76
N ASN A 109 12.67 -12.90 -6.88
CA ASN A 109 13.60 -13.06 -5.76
C ASN A 109 12.83 -13.40 -4.45
N PRO A 110 12.94 -14.61 -3.89
CA PRO A 110 12.30 -14.98 -2.63
C PRO A 110 12.68 -14.11 -1.42
N GLU A 111 13.85 -13.47 -1.42
CA GLU A 111 14.28 -12.61 -0.32
C GLU A 111 13.46 -11.30 -0.25
N LEU A 112 12.87 -10.87 -1.37
CA LEU A 112 12.17 -9.58 -1.47
C LEU A 112 10.69 -9.70 -1.82
N HIS A 113 10.24 -10.83 -2.39
CA HIS A 113 8.86 -11.03 -2.82
C HIS A 113 8.07 -11.88 -1.81
N PRO A 114 7.17 -11.27 -1.01
CA PRO A 114 6.40 -11.99 0.00
C PRO A 114 5.49 -13.07 -0.60
N PHE A 115 4.90 -12.79 -1.76
CA PHE A 115 3.93 -13.68 -2.38
C PHE A 115 4.51 -14.39 -3.60
N PRO A 116 4.40 -15.73 -3.69
CA PRO A 116 4.95 -16.48 -4.82
C PRO A 116 4.28 -16.19 -6.17
N GLN A 117 3.01 -15.77 -6.14
CA GLN A 117 2.19 -15.55 -7.33
C GLN A 117 2.14 -14.08 -7.80
N ASN A 118 2.75 -13.15 -7.04
CA ASN A 118 2.77 -11.74 -7.39
C ASN A 118 4.21 -11.21 -7.37
N ALA A 119 4.83 -11.14 -8.56
CA ALA A 119 6.19 -10.62 -8.71
C ALA A 119 6.29 -9.09 -8.67
N ALA A 120 5.15 -8.37 -8.75
CA ALA A 120 5.15 -6.91 -8.63
C ALA A 120 5.21 -6.45 -7.16
N CYS A 121 4.63 -7.24 -6.25
CA CYS A 121 4.67 -6.95 -4.82
C CYS A 121 6.05 -7.27 -4.23
N ARG A 122 6.75 -6.24 -3.77
CA ARG A 122 8.09 -6.31 -3.17
C ARG A 122 8.09 -5.62 -1.82
N THR A 123 8.92 -6.13 -0.93
CA THR A 123 9.17 -5.52 0.37
C THR A 123 10.07 -4.31 0.21
N ALA A 124 9.64 -3.17 0.76
CA ALA A 124 10.45 -1.97 0.83
C ALA A 124 11.55 -2.12 1.90
N SER A 125 12.73 -1.56 1.63
CA SER A 125 13.84 -1.55 2.58
C SER A 125 13.60 -0.55 3.71
N ILE A 126 14.00 -0.91 4.93
CA ILE A 126 13.94 -0.05 6.11
C ILE A 126 15.15 0.86 6.15
N ILE A 127 14.94 2.12 6.54
CA ILE A 127 16.01 3.08 6.75
C ILE A 127 16.75 2.69 8.06
N PRO A 128 18.07 2.48 8.04
CA PRO A 128 18.81 2.16 9.26
C PRO A 128 18.77 3.34 10.24
N ASP A 129 18.79 3.05 11.55
CA ASP A 129 18.58 4.06 12.59
C ASP A 129 19.65 5.16 12.57
N GLU A 130 20.90 4.80 12.28
CA GLU A 130 22.00 5.74 12.06
C GLU A 130 21.70 6.73 10.93
N LEU A 131 21.03 6.29 9.86
CA LEU A 131 20.69 7.15 8.73
C LEU A 131 19.49 8.04 9.07
N LYS A 132 18.53 7.55 9.87
CA LYS A 132 17.42 8.37 10.37
C LYS A 132 17.94 9.54 11.22
N GLN A 133 18.90 9.26 12.11
CA GLN A 133 19.55 10.30 12.92
C GLN A 133 20.25 11.33 12.03
N LYS A 134 21.10 10.88 11.10
CA LYS A 134 21.76 11.77 10.12
C LYS A 134 20.80 12.65 9.33
N ILE A 135 19.66 12.12 8.88
CA ILE A 135 18.61 12.92 8.21
C ILE A 135 18.09 14.02 9.14
N CYS A 136 17.85 13.70 10.40
CA CYS A 136 17.34 14.65 11.37
C CYS A 136 18.38 15.72 11.73
N ASP A 137 19.65 15.34 11.83
CA ASP A 137 20.75 16.26 12.12
C ASP A 137 21.00 17.19 10.92
N ASP A 138 20.97 16.65 9.69
CA ASP A 138 21.12 17.43 8.47
C ASP A 138 20.05 18.53 8.31
N ILE A 139 18.83 18.29 8.82
CA ILE A 139 17.72 19.26 8.71
C ILE A 139 17.69 20.21 9.91
N ASN A 140 17.88 19.70 11.14
CA ASN A 140 17.75 20.53 12.35
C ASN A 140 19.04 21.27 12.71
N GLU A 141 20.21 20.65 12.54
CA GLU A 141 21.51 21.22 12.93
C GLU A 141 22.20 21.91 11.75
N ASN A 142 22.26 21.23 10.60
CA ASN A 142 22.92 21.75 9.41
C ASN A 142 22.02 22.69 8.59
N GLY A 143 20.71 22.74 8.87
CA GLY A 143 19.76 23.62 8.20
C GLY A 143 19.56 23.34 6.70
N MET A 144 19.84 22.11 6.22
CA MET A 144 19.66 21.75 4.81
C MET A 144 18.17 21.70 4.46
N HIS A 145 17.85 22.03 3.20
CA HIS A 145 16.47 21.90 2.72
C HIS A 145 16.08 20.43 2.60
N ALA A 146 14.84 20.07 2.93
CA ALA A 146 14.37 18.68 2.87
C ALA A 146 14.50 18.06 1.45
N GLN A 147 14.40 18.88 0.40
CA GLN A 147 14.68 18.46 -0.98
C GLN A 147 16.16 18.09 -1.22
N GLU A 148 17.09 18.88 -0.70
CA GLU A 148 18.53 18.60 -0.84
C GLU A 148 18.87 17.28 -0.15
N VAL A 149 18.29 17.07 1.03
CA VAL A 149 18.40 15.82 1.80
C VAL A 149 17.77 14.64 1.02
N ALA A 150 16.62 14.85 0.37
CA ALA A 150 15.98 13.86 -0.51
C ALA A 150 16.89 13.43 -1.66
N HIS A 151 17.52 14.40 -2.33
CA HIS A 151 18.47 14.13 -3.42
C HIS A 151 19.76 13.48 -2.92
N LYS A 152 20.31 13.94 -1.78
CA LYS A 152 21.54 13.42 -1.17
C LYS A 152 21.41 11.94 -0.81
N TYR A 153 20.28 11.55 -0.21
CA TYR A 153 20.07 10.19 0.27
C TYR A 153 19.27 9.31 -0.70
N GLY A 154 18.62 9.86 -1.73
CA GLY A 154 17.79 9.11 -2.68
C GLY A 154 16.45 8.62 -2.08
N ILE A 155 15.84 9.44 -1.22
CA ILE A 155 14.61 9.12 -0.48
C ILE A 155 13.53 10.14 -0.82
N LYS A 156 12.28 9.71 -1.01
CA LYS A 156 11.17 10.63 -1.32
C LYS A 156 10.95 11.67 -0.21
N LEU A 157 10.58 12.90 -0.60
CA LEU A 157 10.34 14.03 0.31
C LEU A 157 9.32 13.69 1.42
N ALA A 158 8.16 13.15 1.06
CA ALA A 158 7.13 12.75 2.02
C ALA A 158 7.62 11.69 3.03
N ARG A 159 8.59 10.85 2.65
CA ARG A 159 9.19 9.85 3.53
C ARG A 159 10.17 10.48 4.51
N ILE A 160 10.91 11.51 4.10
CA ILE A 160 11.79 12.30 4.98
C ILE A 160 10.96 13.05 6.03
N GLU A 161 9.87 13.71 5.63
CA GLU A 161 8.96 14.35 6.57
C GLU A 161 8.39 13.36 7.60
N ALA A 162 8.01 12.17 7.15
CA ALA A 162 7.54 11.13 8.05
C ALA A 162 8.62 10.72 9.06
N VAL A 163 9.88 10.59 8.63
CA VAL A 163 11.00 10.30 9.54
C VAL A 163 11.19 11.42 10.57
N LEU A 164 11.13 12.68 10.15
CA LEU A 164 11.22 13.83 11.07
C LEU A 164 10.10 13.84 12.11
N ARG A 165 8.85 13.62 11.66
CA ARG A 165 7.69 13.54 12.56
C ARG A 165 7.83 12.37 13.53
N LEU A 166 8.20 11.19 13.06
CA LEU A 166 8.40 10.02 13.92
C LEU A 166 9.52 10.24 14.94
N ASN A 167 10.63 10.87 14.55
CA ASN A 167 11.71 11.20 15.48
C ASN A 167 11.25 12.19 16.57
N SER A 168 10.43 13.19 16.21
CA SER A 168 9.88 14.13 17.21
C SER A 168 9.01 13.43 18.26
N ILE A 169 8.16 12.48 17.81
CA ILE A 169 7.31 11.66 18.69
C ILE A 169 8.17 10.73 19.55
N GLU A 170 9.20 10.10 18.97
CA GLU A 170 10.11 9.22 19.68
C GLU A 170 10.85 9.96 20.80
N LYS A 171 11.38 11.16 20.52
CA LYS A 171 11.98 12.04 21.54
C LYS A 171 10.98 12.40 22.65
N GLN A 172 9.73 12.70 22.31
CA GLN A 172 8.69 12.96 23.30
C GLN A 172 8.42 11.72 24.17
N TRP A 173 8.32 10.53 23.57
CA TRP A 173 8.07 9.29 24.32
C TRP A 173 9.25 8.89 25.21
N GLN A 174 10.48 9.20 24.79
CA GLN A 174 11.68 9.03 25.61
C GLN A 174 11.63 9.96 26.83
N GLN A 175 11.30 11.24 26.64
CA GLN A 175 11.15 12.21 27.74
C GLN A 175 10.06 11.79 28.75
N GLU A 176 8.96 11.23 28.24
CA GLU A 176 7.84 10.75 29.05
C GLU A 176 8.06 9.32 29.61
N ASN A 177 9.21 8.68 29.35
CA ASN A 177 9.53 7.30 29.73
C ASN A 177 8.46 6.27 29.33
N LYS A 178 7.86 6.43 28.14
CA LYS A 178 6.81 5.54 27.61
C LYS A 178 7.37 4.37 26.79
N ILE A 179 8.69 4.28 26.64
CA ILE A 179 9.36 3.19 25.93
C ILE A 179 9.62 2.05 26.91
N PHE A 180 8.90 0.95 26.72
CA PHE A 180 9.03 -0.26 27.52
C PHE A 180 10.05 -1.24 26.89
N PRO A 181 10.74 -2.07 27.69
CA PRO A 181 11.73 -3.03 27.18
C PRO A 181 11.12 -4.05 26.19
N ASP A 182 9.86 -4.43 26.36
CA ASP A 182 9.16 -5.31 25.42
C ASP A 182 8.96 -4.66 24.04
N LEU A 183 8.75 -3.33 24.02
CA LEU A 183 8.62 -2.56 22.78
C LEU A 183 9.98 -2.48 22.06
N GLU A 184 11.07 -2.28 22.80
CA GLU A 184 12.42 -2.32 22.25
C GLU A 184 12.78 -3.69 21.67
N ASN A 185 12.43 -4.77 22.37
CA ASN A 185 12.61 -6.14 21.88
C ASN A 185 11.82 -6.37 20.58
N PHE A 186 10.57 -5.93 20.54
CA PHE A 186 9.74 -6.01 19.35
C PHE A 186 10.34 -5.21 18.18
N ALA A 187 10.76 -3.97 18.43
CA ALA A 187 11.39 -3.11 17.43
C ALA A 187 12.69 -3.73 16.89
N SER A 188 13.54 -4.29 17.77
CA SER A 188 14.78 -4.97 17.41
C SER A 188 14.53 -6.19 16.52
N VAL A 189 13.53 -7.02 16.85
CA VAL A 189 13.17 -8.18 16.02
C VAL A 189 12.66 -7.72 14.66
N MET A 190 11.77 -6.73 14.62
CA MET A 190 11.24 -6.18 13.35
C MET A 190 12.37 -5.60 12.49
N TYR A 191 13.29 -4.84 13.08
CA TYR A 191 14.44 -4.27 12.38
C TYR A 191 15.29 -5.34 11.68
N LYS A 192 15.51 -6.48 12.34
CA LYS A 192 16.28 -7.61 11.80
C LYS A 192 15.52 -8.46 10.78
N MET A 193 14.20 -8.35 10.71
CA MET A 193 13.39 -9.10 9.74
C MET A 193 13.43 -8.52 8.33
N PHE A 194 13.62 -7.21 8.21
CA PHE A 194 13.52 -6.48 6.94
C PHE A 194 14.89 -6.15 6.34
N PRO A 195 14.97 -5.98 5.01
CA PRO A 195 16.20 -5.56 4.36
C PRO A 195 16.49 -4.09 4.67
N LEU A 196 17.77 -3.78 4.86
CA LEU A 196 18.22 -2.41 5.13
C LEU A 196 18.40 -1.63 3.83
N TYR A 197 18.09 -0.35 3.90
CA TYR A 197 18.31 0.62 2.84
C TYR A 197 19.77 1.11 2.87
N GLN A 198 20.43 1.09 1.72
CA GLN A 198 21.84 1.49 1.59
C GLN A 198 21.98 2.42 0.37
N PRO A 199 22.08 3.76 0.56
CA PRO A 199 22.31 4.67 -0.56
C PRO A 199 23.62 4.32 -1.29
N PRO A 200 23.68 4.31 -2.64
CA PRO A 200 22.61 4.62 -3.60
C PRO A 200 21.76 3.40 -4.02
N HIS A 201 22.05 2.20 -3.51
CA HIS A 201 21.34 0.98 -3.87
C HIS A 201 19.92 0.94 -3.31
N GLY A 202 18.95 0.81 -4.21
CA GLY A 202 17.54 0.80 -3.86
C GLY A 202 16.95 2.19 -3.62
N ALA A 203 17.61 3.25 -4.10
CA ALA A 203 17.08 4.61 -4.08
C ALA A 203 15.66 4.70 -4.67
N ASP A 204 14.83 5.51 -4.03
CA ASP A 204 13.50 5.80 -4.53
C ASP A 204 13.61 6.66 -5.80
N ASN A 205 12.68 6.48 -6.74
CA ASN A 205 12.61 7.35 -7.90
C ASN A 205 12.00 8.71 -7.50
N LEU A 206 12.83 9.74 -7.52
CA LEU A 206 12.46 11.11 -7.13
C LEU A 206 11.72 11.87 -8.24
N THR A 207 11.69 11.34 -9.47
CA THR A 207 11.04 11.99 -10.63
C THR A 207 9.66 11.42 -10.93
N GLU A 208 9.05 10.71 -9.98
CA GLU A 208 7.71 10.15 -10.15
C GLU A 208 6.65 11.23 -9.97
N ILE A 209 5.89 11.50 -11.04
CA ILE A 209 4.71 12.36 -11.01
C ILE A 209 3.43 11.52 -11.09
N PRO A 210 2.34 11.93 -10.43
CA PRO A 210 1.05 11.28 -10.58
C PRO A 210 0.54 11.46 -12.03
N THR A 211 0.03 10.39 -12.63
CA THR A 211 -0.49 10.43 -14.00
C THR A 211 -1.88 11.06 -14.05
N PRO A 212 -2.08 12.24 -14.67
CA PRO A 212 -3.40 12.84 -14.77
C PRO A 212 -4.31 12.08 -15.75
N HIS A 213 -5.63 12.18 -15.59
CA HIS A 213 -6.58 11.42 -16.42
C HIS A 213 -6.45 11.72 -17.93
N LYS A 214 -6.10 12.97 -18.29
CA LYS A 214 -5.96 13.37 -19.70
C LYS A 214 -4.81 12.64 -20.42
N THR A 215 -3.73 12.27 -19.73
CA THR A 215 -2.60 11.56 -20.35
C THR A 215 -2.85 10.07 -20.56
N LEU A 216 -3.89 9.50 -19.93
CA LEU A 216 -4.26 8.09 -20.12
C LEU A 216 -4.93 7.85 -21.49
N GLN A 217 -5.45 8.90 -22.12
CA GLN A 217 -6.08 8.83 -23.44
C GLN A 217 -5.03 8.94 -24.54
N GLN A 218 -5.01 7.96 -25.44
CA GLN A 218 -4.14 8.00 -26.60
C GLN A 218 -4.65 9.01 -27.63
N ARG A 219 -3.79 9.96 -28.02
CA ARG A 219 -4.05 10.92 -29.08
C ARG A 219 -2.99 10.80 -30.16
N PHE A 220 -3.39 10.91 -31.42
CA PHE A 220 -2.49 10.91 -32.56
C PHE A 220 -2.74 12.20 -33.35
N LEU A 221 -1.65 12.85 -33.76
CA LEU A 221 -1.70 14.06 -34.58
C LEU A 221 -0.86 13.86 -35.82
N THR A 222 -1.39 14.27 -36.96
CA THR A 222 -0.65 14.35 -38.21
C THR A 222 0.01 15.72 -38.29
N ILE A 223 1.33 15.72 -38.27
CA ILE A 223 2.17 16.92 -38.31
C ILE A 223 3.01 16.85 -39.59
N ALA A 224 3.42 17.99 -40.15
CA ALA A 224 4.31 18.00 -41.30
C ALA A 224 5.63 17.28 -40.98
N GLU A 225 6.20 16.58 -41.97
CA GLU A 225 7.42 15.76 -41.78
C GLU A 225 8.62 16.55 -41.24
N SER A 226 8.66 17.86 -41.51
CA SER A 226 9.72 18.77 -41.09
C SER A 226 9.47 19.46 -39.74
N GLU A 227 8.27 19.33 -39.16
CA GLU A 227 7.90 20.07 -37.95
C GLU A 227 8.33 19.30 -36.69
N PRO A 228 9.12 19.92 -35.79
CA PRO A 228 9.56 19.25 -34.57
C PRO A 228 8.42 19.14 -33.57
N PHE A 229 8.33 18.02 -32.87
CA PHE A 229 7.33 17.78 -31.84
C PHE A 229 7.97 17.47 -30.49
N GLY A 230 7.84 18.40 -29.54
CA GLY A 230 8.44 18.28 -28.20
C GLY A 230 7.44 17.98 -27.08
N PRO A 231 7.93 17.74 -25.84
CA PRO A 231 7.08 17.59 -24.66
C PRO A 231 6.21 18.81 -24.35
N VAL A 232 6.71 20.02 -24.67
CA VAL A 232 5.97 21.29 -24.49
C VAL A 232 4.76 21.34 -25.42
N ASP A 233 4.90 20.90 -26.67
CA ASP A 233 3.80 20.91 -27.63
C ASP A 233 2.78 19.82 -27.27
N ALA A 234 3.25 18.64 -26.86
CA ALA A 234 2.39 17.59 -26.31
C ALA A 234 1.57 18.07 -25.10
N ALA A 235 2.17 18.83 -24.19
CA ALA A 235 1.50 19.39 -23.02
C ALA A 235 0.40 20.39 -23.42
N LYS A 236 0.68 21.27 -24.40
CA LYS A 236 -0.31 22.20 -24.97
C LYS A 236 -1.50 21.45 -25.57
N ILE A 237 -1.27 20.39 -26.33
CA ILE A 237 -2.34 19.56 -26.93
C ILE A 237 -3.21 18.89 -25.87
N LEU A 238 -2.62 18.51 -24.74
CA LEU A 238 -3.32 17.89 -23.63
C LEU A 238 -3.99 18.90 -22.69
N ASP A 239 -3.80 20.21 -22.93
CA ASP A 239 -4.19 21.29 -22.03
C ASP A 239 -3.72 21.01 -20.60
N LEU A 240 -2.42 20.70 -20.46
CA LEU A 240 -1.74 20.41 -19.20
C LEU A 240 -0.43 21.19 -19.08
N PRO A 241 0.05 21.47 -17.85
CA PRO A 241 1.42 21.92 -17.64
C PRO A 241 2.43 20.86 -18.09
N VAL A 242 3.66 21.29 -18.35
CA VAL A 242 4.75 20.39 -18.74
C VAL A 242 5.13 19.52 -17.54
N ALA A 243 5.45 18.25 -17.78
CA ALA A 243 5.78 17.28 -16.73
C ALA A 243 6.93 17.72 -15.80
N ARG A 244 7.89 18.50 -16.33
CA ARG A 244 8.97 19.09 -15.54
C ARG A 244 8.43 20.10 -14.52
N ASP A 245 7.62 21.04 -14.97
CA ASP A 245 7.06 22.10 -14.13
C ASP A 245 6.20 21.49 -13.01
N THR A 246 5.41 20.44 -13.33
CA THR A 246 4.65 19.71 -12.31
C THR A 246 5.51 19.02 -11.26
N LEU A 247 6.70 18.54 -11.65
CA LEU A 247 7.64 17.92 -10.71
C LEU A 247 8.23 19.00 -9.80
N GLU A 248 8.62 20.15 -10.37
CA GLU A 248 9.13 21.30 -9.62
C GLU A 248 8.08 21.84 -8.63
N GLU A 249 6.80 21.93 -9.04
CA GLU A 249 5.71 22.28 -8.12
C GLU A 249 5.57 21.26 -6.97
N LEU A 250 5.60 19.96 -7.28
CA LEU A 250 5.50 18.90 -6.27
C LEU A 250 6.71 18.84 -5.32
N SER A 251 7.89 19.26 -5.79
CA SER A 251 9.07 19.31 -4.94
C SER A 251 9.04 20.54 -4.02
N GLN A 252 8.54 21.69 -4.50
CA GLN A 252 8.49 22.98 -3.78
C GLN A 252 7.50 23.02 -2.60
N VAL A 253 6.59 22.06 -2.48
CA VAL A 253 5.62 21.96 -1.38
C VAL A 253 6.37 21.75 -0.05
N ASN A 254 6.74 22.84 0.63
CA ASN A 254 6.90 22.97 2.09
C ASN A 254 7.40 24.35 2.55
N THR A 255 7.92 25.20 1.66
CA THR A 255 8.49 26.50 2.08
C THR A 255 7.57 27.70 1.81
N GLU A 256 6.68 27.62 0.82
CA GLU A 256 5.86 28.78 0.39
C GLU A 256 4.34 28.58 0.45
N ASP A 257 3.80 27.37 0.51
CA ASP A 257 2.34 27.15 0.44
C ASP A 257 1.58 27.64 1.69
N SER A 258 2.28 27.86 2.80
CA SER A 258 1.73 28.58 3.97
C SER A 258 1.59 30.09 3.75
N SER A 259 2.18 30.66 2.69
CA SER A 259 2.17 32.11 2.42
C SER A 259 1.18 32.55 1.34
N LYS A 260 0.70 31.63 0.49
CA LYS A 260 -0.26 31.92 -0.60
C LYS A 260 -1.68 31.40 -0.35
N GLU A 261 -2.01 30.99 0.88
CA GLU A 261 -3.41 30.92 1.26
C GLU A 261 -3.98 32.34 1.18
N ALA A 262 -4.96 32.57 0.32
CA ALA A 262 -5.73 33.82 0.34
C ALA A 262 -6.39 33.92 1.73
N LEU A 263 -5.74 34.65 2.64
CA LEU A 263 -6.20 34.79 4.01
C LEU A 263 -7.53 35.53 3.97
N ASN A 264 -8.62 34.77 4.10
CA ASN A 264 -9.94 35.37 4.29
C ASN A 264 -9.89 36.23 5.55
N LYS A 265 -10.44 37.44 5.50
CA LYS A 265 -10.55 38.30 6.68
C LYS A 265 -11.35 37.57 7.76
N VAL A 266 -10.68 37.18 8.83
CA VAL A 266 -11.30 36.54 10.01
C VAL A 266 -11.41 37.56 11.13
N ILE A 267 -12.61 37.70 11.68
CA ILE A 267 -12.88 38.54 12.85
C ILE A 267 -13.29 37.61 13.99
N VAL A 268 -12.62 37.71 15.13
CA VAL A 268 -12.99 36.99 16.36
C VAL A 268 -13.70 37.97 17.28
N GLY A 269 -14.91 37.62 17.75
CA GLY A 269 -15.67 38.47 18.67
C GLY A 269 -15.00 38.59 20.04
N ALA A 270 -15.19 39.74 20.71
CA ALA A 270 -14.66 39.94 22.05
C ALA A 270 -15.35 39.02 23.07
N GLN A 271 -14.57 38.17 23.75
CA GLN A 271 -15.07 37.22 24.75
C GLN A 271 -15.21 37.91 26.11
N ARG A 272 -16.42 37.97 26.67
CA ARG A 272 -16.68 38.54 28.00
C ARG A 272 -16.46 37.51 29.11
N GLN A 273 -16.20 37.98 30.32
CA GLN A 273 -16.01 37.12 31.49
C GLN A 273 -17.30 36.32 31.78
N GLY A 274 -17.21 34.99 31.73
CA GLY A 274 -18.35 34.07 31.88
C GLY A 274 -18.79 33.38 30.58
N GLU A 275 -18.30 33.83 29.42
CA GLU A 275 -18.59 33.19 28.13
C GLU A 275 -17.73 31.93 27.90
N ARG A 276 -18.35 30.83 27.46
CA ARG A 276 -17.68 29.53 27.25
C ARG A 276 -17.00 29.37 25.89
N THR A 277 -17.41 30.15 24.89
CA THR A 277 -17.01 29.95 23.49
C THR A 277 -16.77 31.28 22.80
N ALA A 278 -15.74 31.35 21.96
CA ALA A 278 -15.48 32.49 21.10
C ALA A 278 -16.18 32.33 19.74
N PHE A 279 -16.76 33.41 19.23
CA PHE A 279 -17.36 33.43 17.89
C PHE A 279 -16.33 33.86 16.84
N LYS A 280 -16.13 33.01 15.83
CA LYS A 280 -15.24 33.26 14.68
C LYS A 280 -16.08 33.58 13.45
N PHE A 281 -15.89 34.77 12.89
CA PHE A 281 -16.55 35.23 11.67
C PHE A 281 -15.54 35.27 10.53
N THR A 282 -15.81 34.55 9.44
CA THR A 282 -14.96 34.52 8.25
C THR A 282 -15.66 35.24 7.11
N SER A 283 -15.05 36.30 6.56
CA SER A 283 -15.59 37.02 5.42
C SER A 283 -15.61 36.14 4.16
N ARG A 284 -16.75 36.15 3.44
CA ARG A 284 -16.98 35.38 2.22
C ARG A 284 -17.97 36.12 1.31
N THR A 285 -17.87 35.89 0.00
CA THR A 285 -18.73 36.51 -1.02
C THR A 285 -20.16 35.97 -0.97
N SER A 286 -21.16 36.84 -1.12
CA SER A 286 -22.57 36.45 -1.21
C SER A 286 -22.83 35.63 -2.47
N GLY A 287 -23.40 34.43 -2.33
CA GLY A 287 -23.66 33.48 -3.43
C GLY A 287 -22.93 32.14 -3.26
N ASP A 288 -21.75 32.16 -2.64
CA ASP A 288 -20.94 30.96 -2.38
C ASP A 288 -21.12 30.40 -0.95
N VAL A 289 -21.91 31.09 -0.12
CA VAL A 289 -22.10 30.80 1.30
C VAL A 289 -23.53 30.32 1.56
N GLY A 290 -23.66 29.35 2.47
CA GLY A 290 -24.95 28.78 2.89
C GLY A 290 -25.23 27.42 2.27
N PHE A 291 -26.20 26.69 2.83
CA PHE A 291 -26.65 25.43 2.27
C PHE A 291 -27.54 25.69 1.06
N ARG A 292 -27.24 25.04 -0.08
CA ARG A 292 -28.03 25.19 -1.31
C ARG A 292 -29.46 24.69 -1.11
N TYR A 293 -30.44 25.52 -1.46
CA TYR A 293 -31.85 25.13 -1.48
C TYR A 293 -32.10 24.09 -2.58
N GLY A 294 -32.97 23.11 -2.30
CA GLY A 294 -33.31 22.05 -3.25
C GLY A 294 -32.23 20.97 -3.43
N ALA A 295 -31.15 20.98 -2.64
CA ALA A 295 -30.17 19.90 -2.65
C ALA A 295 -30.84 18.57 -2.22
N SER A 296 -30.60 17.50 -2.98
CA SER A 296 -31.19 16.19 -2.69
C SER A 296 -30.59 15.61 -1.41
N ARG A 297 -31.43 15.21 -0.45
CA ARG A 297 -30.98 14.47 0.75
C ARG A 297 -30.44 13.10 0.34
N ARG A 298 -29.13 12.87 0.57
CA ARG A 298 -28.45 11.62 0.21
C ARG A 298 -28.45 10.57 1.32
N ASP A 299 -29.01 10.88 2.50
CA ASP A 299 -28.95 10.05 3.70
C ASP A 299 -29.46 8.61 3.51
N LYS A 300 -30.44 8.41 2.63
CA LYS A 300 -31.00 7.09 2.31
C LYS A 300 -30.23 6.33 1.23
N ARG A 301 -29.30 6.98 0.53
CA ARG A 301 -28.51 6.35 -0.54
C ARG A 301 -27.28 5.64 0.03
N LYS A 302 -26.72 4.74 -0.78
CA LYS A 302 -25.51 3.98 -0.43
C LYS A 302 -24.24 4.86 -0.49
N ASP A 303 -24.26 5.86 -1.36
CA ASP A 303 -23.21 6.87 -1.56
C ASP A 303 -23.35 8.08 -0.62
N ARG A 304 -23.92 7.89 0.58
CA ARG A 304 -24.00 8.96 1.58
C ARG A 304 -22.60 9.39 2.02
N SER A 305 -22.41 10.69 2.23
CA SER A 305 -21.17 11.25 2.75
C SER A 305 -21.05 10.95 4.25
N VAL A 306 -19.89 10.43 4.63
CA VAL A 306 -19.53 10.14 6.02
C VAL A 306 -18.17 10.77 6.27
N GLY A 307 -18.08 11.58 7.33
CA GLY A 307 -16.86 12.22 7.79
C GLY A 307 -16.57 11.92 9.25
N PHE A 308 -15.55 12.59 9.76
CA PHE A 308 -15.12 12.50 11.15
C PHE A 308 -14.93 13.90 11.74
N ASP A 309 -15.40 14.08 12.98
CA ASP A 309 -15.19 15.31 13.75
C ASP A 309 -13.73 15.42 14.22
N ALA A 310 -13.37 16.59 14.77
CA ALA A 310 -12.04 16.83 15.37
C ALA A 310 -11.71 15.84 16.51
N GLU A 311 -12.71 15.29 17.18
CA GLU A 311 -12.56 14.23 18.20
C GLU A 311 -12.51 12.81 17.61
N GLY A 312 -12.60 12.66 16.29
CA GLY A 312 -12.61 11.36 15.60
C GLY A 312 -13.96 10.63 15.61
N ARG A 313 -15.06 11.30 15.99
CA ARG A 313 -16.41 10.71 15.98
C ARG A 313 -16.97 10.72 14.56
N MET A 314 -17.63 9.63 14.15
CA MET A 314 -18.27 9.52 12.84
C MET A 314 -19.47 10.47 12.75
N VAL A 315 -19.51 11.32 11.72
CA VAL A 315 -20.59 12.28 11.46
C VAL A 315 -21.04 12.19 10.01
N TYR A 316 -22.35 12.33 9.78
CA TYR A 316 -22.90 12.46 8.43
C TYR A 316 -22.75 13.90 7.95
N ILE A 317 -22.11 14.07 6.79
CA ILE A 317 -21.88 15.37 6.14
C ILE A 317 -23.00 15.64 5.14
#